data_AF-A0A8J3SRP3-F1
#
_entry.id   AF-A0A8J3SRP3-F1
#
_cell.length_a   1.000
_cell.length_b   1.000
_cell.length_c   1.000
_cell.angle_alpha   90.00
_cell.angle_beta   90.00
_cell.angle_gamma   90.00
#
_symmetry.space_group_name_H-M   'P 1'
#
loop_
_entity.id
_entity.type
_entity.pdbx_description
1 polymer ?
#
loop_
_entity_poly.entity_id
_entity_poly.type
_entity_poly.pdbx_seq_one_letter_code
_entity_poly.pdbx_strand_id
1 'polypeptide(L)'
;MTLLHHAEALAKAPGKRFVDYEQPILVRGQRVWRRFHDIDSEEGAFDYSGVVPPGQEPFEAIVRDMLIAGIGRQGKVGAAESHLFEATEVVDFATAWIEHRLNK
;
A
#
# COMPACT_ATOMS: atom_id res chain seq x y z
N MET A 1 -4.81 -2.20 3.90
CA MET A 1 -5.25 -0.78 4.09
C MET A 1 -4.89 0.00 2.83
N THR A 2 -5.88 0.41 2.02
CA THR A 2 -5.65 0.96 0.66
C THR A 2 -4.67 2.15 0.61
N LEU A 3 -4.63 2.98 1.67
CA LEU A 3 -3.69 4.10 1.76
C LEU A 3 -2.21 3.67 1.63
N LEU A 4 -1.87 2.42 1.94
CA LEU A 4 -0.51 1.91 1.79
C LEU A 4 -0.05 1.79 0.33
N HIS A 5 -0.95 1.66 -0.64
CA HIS A 5 -0.58 1.79 -2.06
C HIS A 5 -0.05 3.18 -2.39
N HIS A 6 -0.53 4.23 -1.70
CA HIS A 6 0.06 5.56 -1.86
C HIS A 6 1.49 5.60 -1.32
N ALA A 7 1.75 4.95 -0.18
CA ALA A 7 3.10 4.82 0.36
C ALA A 7 4.03 4.04 -0.60
N GLU A 8 3.54 2.96 -1.20
CA GLU A 8 4.24 2.22 -2.26
C GLU A 8 4.56 3.09 -3.48
N ALA A 9 3.59 3.89 -3.93
CA ALA A 9 3.77 4.80 -5.06
C ALA A 9 4.87 5.84 -4.78
N LEU A 10 4.94 6.36 -3.54
CA LEU A 10 5.94 7.34 -3.11
C LEU A 10 7.33 6.75 -2.84
N ALA A 11 7.39 5.52 -2.30
CA ALA A 11 8.62 4.92 -1.81
C ALA A 11 9.71 4.78 -2.88
N LYS A 12 10.94 5.11 -2.53
CA LYS A 12 12.12 5.00 -3.39
C LYS A 12 12.96 3.80 -2.95
N ALA A 13 12.70 2.66 -3.58
CA ALA A 13 13.47 1.43 -3.41
C ALA A 13 13.69 0.76 -4.78
N PRO A 14 14.73 -0.08 -4.93
CA PRO A 14 14.94 -0.83 -6.16
C PRO A 14 13.79 -1.82 -6.41
N GLY A 15 13.62 -2.21 -7.67
CA GLY A 15 12.69 -3.29 -8.03
C GLY A 15 11.19 -2.93 -7.96
N LYS A 16 10.84 -1.63 -7.97
CA LYS A 16 9.44 -1.22 -8.06
C LYS A 16 8.79 -1.78 -9.33
N ARG A 17 7.67 -2.47 -9.16
CA ARG A 17 6.87 -3.10 -10.20
C ARG A 17 5.76 -2.14 -10.66
N PHE A 18 5.51 -2.16 -11.96
CA PHE A 18 4.47 -1.38 -12.60
C PHE A 18 3.69 -2.26 -13.56
N VAL A 19 2.43 -1.90 -13.76
CA VAL A 19 1.53 -2.56 -14.70
C VAL A 19 1.06 -1.56 -15.74
N ASP A 20 0.84 -2.07 -16.95
CA ASP A 20 0.15 -1.38 -18.03
C ASP A 20 -1.13 -2.15 -18.35
N TYR A 21 -2.26 -1.47 -18.31
CA TYR A 21 -3.56 -2.09 -18.59
C TYR A 21 -4.46 -1.11 -19.34
N GLU A 22 -5.50 -1.65 -19.98
CA GLU A 22 -6.50 -0.84 -20.67
C GLU A 22 -7.86 -0.99 -20.01
N GLN A 23 -8.57 0.12 -19.89
CA GLN A 23 -9.97 0.13 -19.47
C GLN A 23 -10.80 1.05 -20.39
N PRO A 24 -12.05 0.67 -20.69
CA PRO A 24 -12.95 1.52 -21.43
C PRO A 24 -13.49 2.62 -20.51
N ILE A 25 -13.29 3.89 -20.88
CA ILE A 25 -13.84 5.06 -20.19
C ILE A 25 -14.80 5.82 -21.09
N LEU A 26 -15.64 6.66 -20.48
CA LEU A 26 -16.53 7.55 -21.21
C LEU A 26 -15.86 8.92 -21.41
N VAL A 27 -15.62 9.30 -22.65
CA VAL A 27 -15.10 10.63 -23.02
C VAL A 27 -16.10 11.30 -23.94
N ARG A 28 -16.71 12.40 -23.48
CA ARG A 28 -17.75 13.14 -24.23
C ARG A 28 -18.88 12.25 -24.75
N GLY A 29 -19.34 11.32 -23.92
CA GLY A 29 -20.44 10.39 -24.25
C GLY A 29 -20.05 9.22 -25.14
N GLN A 30 -18.76 9.07 -25.51
CA GLN A 30 -18.27 7.96 -26.32
C GLN A 30 -17.39 7.02 -25.50
N ARG A 31 -17.52 5.70 -25.72
CA ARG A 31 -16.63 4.70 -25.11
C ARG A 31 -15.26 4.76 -25.79
N VAL A 32 -14.22 5.02 -25.00
CA VAL A 32 -12.82 5.09 -25.44
C VAL A 32 -12.00 4.13 -24.61
N TRP A 33 -11.28 3.21 -25.26
CA TRP A 33 -10.25 2.41 -24.59
C TRP A 33 -9.05 3.30 -24.29
N ARG A 34 -8.62 3.30 -23.04
CA ARG A 34 -7.45 4.08 -22.61
C ARG A 34 -6.50 3.16 -21.86
N ARG A 35 -5.22 3.27 -22.21
CA ARG A 35 -4.12 2.67 -21.46
C ARG A 35 -3.81 3.50 -20.22
N PHE A 36 -3.61 2.81 -19.11
CA PHE A 36 -3.18 3.33 -17.82
C PHE A 36 -1.88 2.67 -17.42
N HIS A 37 -1.06 3.42 -16.69
CA HIS A 37 0.19 2.96 -16.11
C HIS A 37 0.13 3.25 -14.62
N ASP A 38 0.36 2.22 -13.80
CA ASP A 38 0.28 2.31 -12.34
C ASP A 38 1.31 1.37 -11.69
N ILE A 39 1.54 1.53 -10.39
CA ILE A 39 2.23 0.50 -9.61
C ILE A 39 1.43 -0.81 -9.66
N ASP A 40 2.11 -1.94 -9.48
CA ASP A 40 1.41 -3.22 -9.31
C ASP A 40 0.71 -3.28 -7.95
N SER A 41 -0.52 -2.76 -7.88
CA SER A 41 -1.32 -2.76 -6.65
C SER A 41 -2.04 -4.08 -6.39
N GLU A 42 -1.88 -5.09 -7.26
CA GLU A 42 -2.54 -6.39 -7.16
C GLU A 42 -1.59 -7.43 -6.57
N GLU A 43 -0.41 -7.58 -7.16
CA GLU A 43 0.63 -8.54 -6.73
C GLU A 43 1.73 -7.89 -5.88
N GLY A 44 1.59 -6.59 -5.61
CA GLY A 44 2.48 -5.79 -4.77
C GLY A 44 3.51 -4.99 -5.59
N ALA A 45 3.69 -3.72 -5.21
CA ALA A 45 4.55 -2.80 -5.96
C ALA A 45 6.04 -3.12 -5.82
N PHE A 46 6.40 -4.02 -4.90
CA PHE A 46 7.76 -4.47 -4.65
C PHE A 46 7.77 -5.97 -4.31
N ASP A 47 8.95 -6.58 -4.38
CA ASP A 47 9.17 -7.90 -3.80
C ASP A 47 9.42 -7.78 -2.29
N TYR A 48 8.41 -8.13 -1.48
CA TYR A 48 8.50 -8.12 -0.03
C TYR A 48 9.00 -9.43 0.58
N SER A 49 9.25 -10.47 -0.23
CA SER A 49 9.57 -11.82 0.27
C SER A 49 10.83 -11.89 1.13
N GLY A 50 11.79 -10.98 0.91
CA GLY A 50 13.01 -10.88 1.71
C GLY A 50 12.86 -10.14 3.05
N VAL A 51 11.74 -9.45 3.27
CA VAL A 51 11.54 -8.55 4.42
C VAL A 51 10.25 -8.80 5.20
N VAL A 52 9.36 -9.63 4.66
CA VAL A 52 8.12 -10.08 5.29
C VAL A 52 8.17 -11.61 5.46
N PRO A 53 7.79 -12.15 6.63
CA PRO A 53 7.75 -13.60 6.84
C PRO A 53 6.88 -14.34 5.80
N PRO A 54 7.25 -15.57 5.40
CA PRO A 54 6.44 -16.36 4.48
C PRO A 54 5.00 -16.54 4.98
N GLY A 55 4.03 -16.29 4.12
CA GLY A 55 2.60 -16.42 4.42
C GLY A 55 1.97 -15.23 5.13
N GLN A 56 2.75 -14.19 5.47
CA GLN A 56 2.22 -12.92 5.96
C GLN A 56 2.02 -11.94 4.79
N GLU A 57 0.92 -11.21 4.81
CA GLU A 57 0.63 -10.19 3.82
C GLU A 57 1.45 -8.91 4.11
N PRO A 58 2.10 -8.28 3.10
CA PRO A 58 2.97 -7.12 3.34
C PRO A 58 2.30 -5.94 4.05
N PHE A 59 1.07 -5.59 3.72
CA PHE A 59 0.36 -4.50 4.39
C PHE A 59 0.00 -4.83 5.82
N GLU A 60 -0.32 -6.09 6.13
CA GLU A 60 -0.47 -6.56 7.51
C GLU A 60 0.82 -6.34 8.31
N ALA A 61 1.99 -6.67 7.75
CA ALA A 61 3.28 -6.48 8.41
C ALA A 61 3.55 -4.99 8.71
N ILE A 62 3.29 -4.10 7.74
CA ILE A 62 3.44 -2.65 7.92
C ILE A 62 2.48 -2.13 9.01
N VAL A 63 1.20 -2.50 8.95
CA VAL A 63 0.21 -2.06 9.95
C VAL A 63 0.54 -2.59 11.35
N ARG A 64 1.04 -3.82 11.46
CA ARG A 64 1.48 -4.39 12.73
C ARG A 64 2.64 -3.60 13.32
N ASP A 65 3.64 -3.28 12.52
CA ASP A 65 4.78 -2.47 12.95
C ASP A 65 4.35 -1.03 13.32
N MET A 66 3.38 -0.45 12.61
CA MET A 66 2.77 0.84 12.97
C MET A 66 2.10 0.79 14.35
N LEU A 67 1.29 -0.23 14.60
CA LEU A 67 0.59 -0.39 15.89
C LEU A 67 1.58 -0.61 17.04
N ILE A 68 2.66 -1.37 16.82
CA ILE A 68 3.76 -1.54 17.79
C ILE A 68 4.47 -0.21 18.05
N ALA A 69 4.63 0.62 17.02
CA ALA A 69 5.18 1.98 17.14
C ALA A 69 4.21 2.98 17.80
N GLY A 70 3.00 2.56 18.17
CA GLY A 70 1.99 3.42 18.80
C GLY A 70 1.22 4.30 17.83
N ILE A 71 1.30 4.03 16.52
CA ILE A 71 0.56 4.77 15.49
C ILE A 71 -0.82 4.14 15.34
N GLY A 72 -1.85 4.96 15.53
CA GLY A 72 -3.25 4.56 15.48
C GLY A 72 -3.86 4.25 16.85
N ARG A 73 -5.19 4.29 16.90
CA ARG A 73 -6.00 3.99 18.09
C ARG A 73 -6.82 2.75 17.83
N GLN A 74 -6.92 1.88 18.82
CA GLN A 74 -7.72 0.66 18.78
C GLN A 74 -8.92 0.74 19.71
N GLY A 75 -10.03 0.12 19.33
CA GLY A 75 -11.25 0.06 20.12
C GLY A 75 -12.29 -0.86 19.50
N LYS A 76 -13.53 -0.76 19.95
CA LYS A 76 -14.67 -1.49 19.36
C LYS A 76 -15.69 -0.54 18.78
N VAL A 77 -16.21 -0.88 17.60
CA VAL A 77 -17.43 -0.30 17.03
C VAL A 77 -18.45 -1.42 16.95
N GLY A 78 -19.43 -1.42 17.87
CA GLY A 78 -20.27 -2.59 18.10
C GLY A 78 -19.44 -3.78 18.61
N ALA A 79 -19.54 -4.93 17.94
CA ALA A 79 -18.74 -6.12 18.26
C ALA A 79 -17.41 -6.20 17.49
N ALA A 80 -17.19 -5.32 16.51
CA ALA A 80 -16.00 -5.35 15.67
C ALA A 80 -14.81 -4.66 16.34
N GLU A 81 -13.64 -5.29 16.30
CA GLU A 81 -12.38 -4.62 16.57
C GLU A 81 -12.12 -3.60 15.46
N SER A 82 -11.80 -2.38 15.85
CA SER A 82 -11.70 -1.24 14.94
C SER A 82 -10.47 -0.42 15.26
N HIS A 83 -9.83 0.09 14.21
CA HIS A 83 -8.65 0.91 14.30
C HIS A 83 -8.89 2.25 13.59
N LEU A 84 -8.40 3.33 14.19
CA LEU A 84 -8.42 4.67 13.62
C LEU A 84 -6.99 5.18 13.50
N PHE A 85 -6.58 5.57 12.29
CA PHE A 85 -5.24 6.07 12.00
C PHE A 85 -5.30 7.49 11.45
N GLU A 86 -4.30 8.31 11.80
CA GLU A 86 -4.06 9.58 11.12
C GLU A 86 -3.36 9.32 9.79
N ALA A 87 -3.97 9.71 8.67
CA ALA A 87 -3.51 9.31 7.33
C ALA A 87 -2.07 9.74 7.02
N THR A 88 -1.66 10.94 7.46
CA THR A 88 -0.29 11.42 7.26
C THR A 88 0.73 10.56 7.99
N GLU A 89 0.47 10.19 9.25
CA GLU A 89 1.37 9.33 10.03
C GLU A 89 1.51 7.93 9.39
N VAL A 90 0.42 7.42 8.81
CA VAL A 90 0.44 6.15 8.06
C VAL A 90 1.38 6.25 6.87
N VAL A 91 1.23 7.28 6.03
CA VAL A 91 2.01 7.41 4.79
C VAL A 91 3.49 7.61 5.13
N ASP A 92 3.80 8.51 6.08
CA ASP A 92 5.18 8.79 6.49
C ASP A 92 5.86 7.53 7.03
N PHE A 93 5.20 6.81 7.94
CA PHE A 93 5.75 5.58 8.50
C PHE A 93 5.91 4.49 7.44
N ALA A 94 4.89 4.24 6.64
CA ALA A 94 4.90 3.16 5.65
C ALA A 94 5.93 3.39 4.56
N THR A 95 6.05 4.62 4.04
CA THR A 95 7.07 4.96 3.04
C THR A 95 8.47 4.75 3.62
N ALA A 96 8.74 5.23 4.84
CA ALA A 96 10.02 5.01 5.50
C ALA A 96 10.31 3.52 5.78
N TRP A 97 9.28 2.75 6.15
CA TRP A 97 9.39 1.31 6.37
C TRP A 97 9.81 0.58 5.09
N ILE A 98 9.14 0.86 3.97
CA ILE A 98 9.43 0.24 2.67
C ILE A 98 10.85 0.58 2.23
N GLU A 99 11.21 1.86 2.25
CA GLU A 99 12.54 2.32 1.84
C GLU A 99 13.65 1.76 2.73
N HIS A 100 13.44 1.69 4.05
CA HIS A 100 14.44 1.15 4.97
C HIS A 100 14.66 -0.35 4.79
N ARG A 101 13.59 -1.11 4.52
CA ARG A 101 13.64 -2.57 4.41
C ARG A 101 14.20 -3.02 3.06
N LEU A 102 13.85 -2.32 1.97
CA LEU A 102 14.16 -2.74 0.61
C LEU A 102 15.40 -2.12 -0.02
N ASN A 103 15.98 -1.06 0.57
CA ASN A 103 17.26 -0.48 0.11
C ASN A 103 18.51 -1.13 0.74
N LYS A 104 18.36 -2.27 1.42
CA LYS A 104 19.47 -2.98 2.06
C LYS A 104 20.17 -3.95 1.12
#